data_AF-J9EKB1-F1
#
_entry.id   AF-J9EKB1-F1
#
_cell.length_a   1.000
_cell.length_b   1.000
_cell.length_c   1.000
_cell.angle_alpha   90.00
_cell.angle_beta   90.00
_cell.angle_gamma   90.00
#
_symmetry.space_group_name_H-M   'P 1'
#
loop_
_entity.id
_entity.type
_entity.pdbx_description
1 polymer ?
#
loop_
_entity_poly.entity_id
_entity_poly.type
_entity_poly.pdbx_seq_one_letter_code
_entity_poly.pdbx_strand_id
1 'polypeptide(L)'
;MTDGKHWLALQYVFKRHIIQGLALMYTDLRERTYVMMNDEKVVIRRRGRFFELYWPHGNRVAHIIPGGEKAGINGFMHMIDNVLIYERDLEALACSTLNLAQFLLVSFLIYIVLH
;
A
#
# COMPACT_ATOMS: atom_id res chain seq x y z
N MET A 1 9.80 12.75 -2.94
CA MET A 1 9.97 11.76 -1.84
C MET A 1 11.34 11.82 -1.13
N THR A 2 12.17 12.86 -1.32
CA THR A 2 13.55 12.93 -0.77
C THR A 2 13.71 13.80 0.47
N ASP A 3 12.64 14.41 0.96
CA ASP A 3 12.63 15.37 2.07
C ASP A 3 12.36 14.72 3.45
N GLY A 4 12.22 13.39 3.51
CA GLY A 4 11.98 12.64 4.74
C GLY A 4 10.59 12.84 5.38
N LYS A 5 9.76 13.73 4.83
CA LYS A 5 8.44 14.10 5.39
C LYS A 5 7.29 13.19 4.97
N HIS A 6 7.54 12.27 4.03
CA HIS A 6 6.53 11.37 3.45
C HIS A 6 6.46 9.99 4.14
N TRP A 7 6.81 9.91 5.42
CA TRP A 7 6.88 8.65 6.18
C TRP A 7 5.54 7.91 6.25
N LEU A 8 4.43 8.63 6.25
CA LEU A 8 3.09 8.05 6.22
C LEU A 8 2.81 7.33 4.89
N ALA A 9 3.23 7.90 3.75
CA ALA A 9 3.04 7.27 2.44
C ALA A 9 3.87 5.99 2.37
N LEU A 10 5.09 6.04 2.91
CA LEU A 10 5.94 4.88 3.04
C LEU A 10 5.31 3.79 3.93
N GLN A 11 4.63 4.16 5.01
CA GLN A 11 3.91 3.21 5.86
C GLN A 11 2.79 2.49 5.09
N TYR A 12 2.02 3.19 4.26
CA TYR A 12 0.99 2.58 3.41
C TYR A 12 1.59 1.60 2.40
N VAL A 13 2.68 2.00 1.74
CA VAL A 13 3.39 1.14 0.80
C VAL A 13 3.87 -0.12 1.50
N PHE A 14 4.49 -0.03 2.69
CA PHE A 14 4.93 -1.21 3.43
C PHE A 14 3.78 -2.14 3.82
N LYS A 15 2.66 -1.60 4.32
CA LYS A 15 1.48 -2.40 4.66
C LYS A 15 0.90 -3.15 3.46
N ARG A 16 1.02 -2.60 2.24
CA ARG A 16 0.62 -3.24 0.98
C ARG A 16 1.45 -4.48 0.61
N HIS A 17 2.60 -4.71 1.26
CA HIS A 17 3.44 -5.87 1.00
C HIS A 17 3.23 -7.02 2.00
N ILE A 18 2.25 -6.89 2.89
CA ILE A 18 1.97 -7.87 3.96
C ILE A 18 0.56 -8.39 3.78
N ILE A 19 0.41 -9.71 3.62
CA ILE A 19 -0.89 -10.40 3.63
C ILE A 19 -1.28 -10.72 5.07
N GLN A 20 -2.51 -10.40 5.47
CA GLN A 20 -2.97 -10.57 6.84
C GLN A 20 -3.25 -12.05 7.17
N GLY A 21 -2.83 -12.47 8.37
CA GLY A 21 -3.32 -13.69 9.04
C GLY A 21 -3.02 -15.02 8.35
N LEU A 22 -2.12 -15.04 7.37
CA LEU A 22 -1.83 -16.22 6.57
C LEU A 22 -0.32 -16.42 6.42
N ALA A 23 0.16 -17.60 6.82
CA ALA A 23 1.49 -18.08 6.50
C ALA A 23 1.39 -18.93 5.23
N LEU A 24 1.71 -18.36 4.07
CA LEU A 24 1.58 -19.03 2.79
C LEU A 24 2.96 -19.41 2.26
N MET A 25 3.26 -20.70 2.21
CA MET A 25 4.43 -21.18 1.47
C MET A 25 4.17 -21.04 -0.04
N TYR A 26 5.21 -21.04 -0.86
CA TYR A 26 5.10 -20.90 -2.31
C TYR A 26 4.22 -22.02 -2.91
N THR A 27 4.27 -23.21 -2.33
CA THR A 27 3.44 -24.36 -2.68
C THR A 27 1.97 -24.21 -2.28
N ASP A 28 1.65 -23.29 -1.39
CA ASP A 28 0.30 -23.02 -0.89
C ASP A 28 -0.39 -21.90 -1.64
N LEU A 29 0.37 -21.14 -2.44
CA LEU A 29 -0.16 -20.07 -3.29
C LEU A 29 -1.14 -20.63 -4.32
N ARG A 30 -2.31 -20.01 -4.41
CA ARG A 30 -3.39 -20.35 -5.34
C ARG A 30 -3.90 -19.09 -6.02
N GLU A 31 -4.58 -19.26 -7.15
CA GLU A 31 -5.26 -18.16 -7.81
C GLU A 31 -6.45 -17.71 -6.96
N ARG A 32 -6.27 -16.64 -6.20
CA ARG A 32 -7.30 -16.06 -5.34
C ARG A 32 -6.94 -14.65 -4.91
N THR A 33 -7.94 -13.98 -4.34
CA THR A 33 -7.78 -12.66 -3.72
C THR A 33 -7.41 -12.80 -2.24
N TYR A 34 -6.47 -11.98 -1.80
CA TYR A 34 -6.02 -11.88 -0.42
C TYR A 34 -6.21 -10.46 0.10
N VAL A 35 -6.40 -10.32 1.40
CA VAL A 35 -6.47 -9.02 2.08
C VAL A 35 -5.09 -8.70 2.66
N MET A 36 -4.62 -7.49 2.39
CA MET A 36 -3.32 -6.97 2.83
C MET A 36 -3.46 -6.16 4.13
N MET A 37 -2.34 -5.80 4.75
CA MET A 37 -2.31 -5.11 6.05
C MET A 37 -2.87 -3.69 6.02
N ASN A 38 -3.05 -3.10 4.84
CA ASN A 38 -3.76 -1.83 4.63
C ASN A 38 -5.24 -2.01 4.28
N ASP A 39 -5.82 -3.20 4.52
CA ASP A 39 -7.22 -3.58 4.25
C ASP A 39 -7.61 -3.58 2.76
N GLU A 40 -6.65 -3.33 1.88
CA GLU A 40 -6.80 -3.45 0.44
C GLU A 40 -6.61 -4.90 -0.03
N LYS A 41 -7.10 -5.20 -1.24
CA LYS A 41 -7.07 -6.56 -1.80
C LYS A 41 -5.95 -6.69 -2.83
N VAL A 42 -5.20 -7.79 -2.79
CA VAL A 42 -4.30 -8.21 -3.87
C VAL A 42 -4.81 -9.50 -4.50
N VAL A 43 -4.78 -9.57 -5.82
CA VAL A 43 -5.11 -10.80 -6.54
C VAL A 43 -3.82 -11.49 -6.94
N ILE A 44 -3.67 -12.74 -6.53
CA ILE A 44 -2.60 -13.61 -7.02
C ILE A 44 -3.17 -14.42 -8.17
N ARG A 45 -2.51 -14.36 -9.34
CA ARG A 45 -2.83 -15.17 -10.53
C ARG A 45 -1.62 -15.98 -10.95
N ARG A 46 -1.84 -17.14 -11.56
CA ARG A 46 -0.77 -17.95 -12.12
C ARG A 46 -0.57 -17.56 -13.58
N ARG A 47 0.67 -17.23 -13.94
CA ARG A 47 1.07 -16.94 -15.31
C ARG A 47 2.18 -17.91 -15.69
N GLY A 48 1.79 -19.04 -16.29
CA GLY A 48 2.72 -20.11 -16.65
C GLY A 48 3.41 -20.69 -15.40
N ARG A 49 4.71 -20.39 -15.23
CA ARG A 49 5.54 -20.92 -14.14
C ARG A 49 5.62 -20.02 -12.91
N PHE A 50 5.19 -18.77 -13.02
CA PHE A 50 5.29 -17.79 -11.94
C PHE A 50 3.91 -17.36 -11.46
N PHE A 51 3.87 -16.82 -10.24
CA PHE A 51 2.70 -16.14 -9.71
C PHE A 51 2.86 -14.64 -9.92
N GLU A 52 1.78 -14.00 -10.33
CA GLU A 52 1.71 -12.56 -10.49
C GLU A 52 0.74 -11.97 -9.48
N LEU A 53 1.15 -10.90 -8.83
CA LEU A 53 0.39 -10.06 -7.93
C LEU A 53 -0.12 -8.86 -8.73
N TYR A 54 -1.43 -8.71 -8.83
CA TYR A 54 -2.04 -7.57 -9.49
C TYR A 54 -3.25 -7.03 -8.71
N TRP A 55 -3.56 -5.76 -8.94
CA TRP A 55 -4.72 -5.08 -8.38
C TRP A 55 -5.71 -4.73 -9.49
N PRO A 56 -7.03 -4.87 -9.27
CA PRO A 56 -8.03 -4.44 -10.25
C PRO A 56 -7.93 -2.95 -10.61
N HIS A 57 -7.50 -2.13 -9.65
CA HIS A 57 -7.45 -0.67 -9.78
C HIS A 57 -6.04 -0.12 -10.05
N GLY A 58 -5.04 -1.00 -10.15
CA GLY A 58 -3.64 -0.61 -10.30
C GLY A 58 -3.10 -0.99 -11.67
N ASN A 59 -2.26 -0.12 -12.24
CA ASN A 59 -1.57 -0.39 -13.51
C ASN A 59 -0.24 -1.13 -13.34
N ARG A 60 0.15 -1.45 -12.09
CA ARG A 60 1.39 -2.14 -11.76
C ARG A 60 1.12 -3.57 -11.34
N VAL A 61 2.03 -4.43 -11.77
CA VAL A 61 2.04 -5.86 -11.46
C VAL A 61 3.43 -6.22 -10.95
N ALA A 62 3.48 -7.23 -10.09
CA ALA A 62 4.72 -7.80 -9.61
C ALA A 62 4.67 -9.32 -9.70
N HIS A 63 5.80 -9.96 -9.94
CA HIS A 63 5.91 -11.40 -10.01
C HIS A 63 6.63 -11.92 -8.77
N ILE A 64 6.14 -13.03 -8.23
CA ILE A 64 6.81 -13.76 -7.16
C ILE A 64 7.96 -14.55 -7.78
N ILE A 65 9.17 -14.32 -7.28
CA ILE A 65 10.40 -14.96 -7.75
C ILE A 65 10.45 -16.39 -7.16
N PRO A 66 10.38 -17.45 -7.99
CA PRO A 66 10.45 -18.82 -7.51
C PRO A 66 11.79 -19.09 -6.82
N GLY A 67 11.76 -19.76 -5.67
CA GLY A 67 12.96 -20.02 -4.87
C GLY A 67 13.50 -18.83 -4.07
N GLY A 68 12.89 -17.64 -4.20
CA GLY A 68 13.16 -16.46 -3.37
C GLY A 68 12.38 -16.45 -2.05
N GLU A 69 11.85 -17.60 -1.63
CA GLU A 69 11.12 -17.73 -0.37
C GLU A 69 12.07 -17.77 0.82
N LYS A 70 11.67 -17.13 1.92
CA LYS A 70 12.34 -17.25 3.22
C LYS A 70 11.33 -17.53 4.32
N ALA A 71 11.52 -18.64 5.02
CA ALA A 71 10.75 -18.96 6.21
C ALA A 71 11.13 -18.00 7.36
N GLY A 72 10.12 -17.45 8.03
CA GLY A 72 10.24 -16.72 9.28
C GLY A 72 9.50 -17.44 10.41
N ILE A 73 9.65 -16.96 11.63
CA ILE A 73 9.03 -17.59 12.83
C ILE A 73 7.50 -17.58 12.72
N ASN A 74 6.93 -16.53 12.11
CA ASN A 74 5.48 -16.28 12.08
C ASN A 74 4.89 -16.27 10.65
N GLY A 75 5.62 -16.77 9.65
CA GLY A 75 5.15 -16.76 8.27
C GLY A 75 6.24 -16.94 7.23
N PHE A 76 5.93 -16.61 5.98
CA PHE A 76 6.83 -16.73 4.84
C PHE A 76 7.00 -15.38 4.16
N MET A 77 8.24 -15.05 3.79
CA MET A 77 8.57 -13.91 2.94
C MET A 77 8.81 -14.40 1.52
N HIS A 78 8.22 -13.69 0.56
CA HIS A 78 8.37 -13.97 -0.87
C HIS A 78 9.08 -12.79 -1.53
N MET A 79 10.16 -13.07 -2.26
CA MET A 79 10.79 -12.05 -3.09
C MET A 79 9.91 -11.75 -4.31
N ILE A 80 9.80 -10.46 -4.64
CA ILE A 80 9.05 -9.97 -5.79
C ILE A 80 9.95 -9.06 -6.63
N ASP A 81 9.69 -9.00 -7.94
CA ASP A 81 10.49 -8.24 -8.90
C ASP A 81 10.11 -6.74 -8.99
N ASN A 82 8.97 -6.36 -8.44
CA ASN A 82 8.45 -5.00 -8.54
C ASN A 82 7.72 -4.58 -7.25
N VAL A 83 7.73 -3.29 -6.95
CA VAL A 83 7.13 -2.73 -5.74
C VAL A 83 5.63 -2.55 -5.92
N LEU A 84 4.87 -2.99 -4.93
CA LEU A 84 3.42 -2.85 -4.88
C LEU A 84 3.08 -1.41 -4.46
N ILE A 85 2.81 -0.55 -5.44
CA ILE A 85 2.50 0.86 -5.22
C ILE A 85 1.14 1.17 -5.85
N TYR A 86 0.30 1.87 -5.10
CA TYR A 86 -0.93 2.48 -5.58
C TYR A 86 -0.84 3.99 -5.45
N GLU A 87 -1.16 4.73 -6.51
CA GLU A 87 -0.92 6.18 -6.56
C GLU A 87 -1.66 6.92 -5.45
N ARG A 88 -2.89 6.49 -5.11
CA ARG A 88 -3.63 7.13 -4.00
C ARG A 88 -2.94 6.96 -2.65
N ASP A 89 -2.15 5.91 -2.42
CA ASP A 89 -1.39 5.75 -1.18
C ASP A 89 -0.30 6.83 -1.06
N LEU A 90 0.14 7.38 -2.20
CA LEU A 90 1.09 8.49 -2.27
C LEU A 90 0.37 9.84 -2.12
N GLU A 91 -0.86 9.95 -2.63
CA GLU A 91 -1.67 11.18 -2.61
C GLU A 91 -2.46 11.40 -1.31
N ALA A 92 -2.85 10.34 -0.58
CA ALA A 92 -3.71 10.39 0.62
C ALA A 92 -3.15 11.25 1.77
N LEU A 93 -1.95 11.80 1.59
CA LEU A 93 -1.23 12.63 2.55
C LEU A 93 -0.98 14.06 2.07
N ALA A 94 -1.03 14.32 0.76
CA ALA A 94 -1.02 15.69 0.26
C ALA A 94 -2.29 16.46 0.68
N CYS A 95 -3.39 15.74 0.93
CA CYS A 95 -4.67 16.29 1.36
C CYS A 95 -4.86 16.24 2.89
N SER A 96 -3.80 16.47 3.67
CA SER A 96 -3.92 16.68 5.13
C SER A 96 -3.70 18.13 5.55
N THR A 97 -3.51 19.06 4.59
CA THR A 97 -3.14 20.46 4.88
C THR A 97 -4.11 21.52 4.35
N LEU A 98 -5.33 21.17 3.94
CA LEU A 98 -6.42 22.14 3.78
C LEU A 98 -7.44 21.94 4.90
N ASN A 99 -7.07 22.40 6.09
CA ASN A 99 -7.99 22.47 7.21
C ASN A 99 -8.98 23.62 6.94
N LEU A 100 -10.09 23.31 6.26
CA LEU A 100 -11.16 24.26 5.95
C LEU A 100 -11.61 25.02 7.20
N ALA A 101 -11.64 24.34 8.35
CA ALA A 101 -11.97 24.97 9.63
C ALA A 101 -10.97 26.07 10.00
N GLN A 102 -9.68 25.88 9.74
CA GLN A 102 -8.64 26.87 10.03
C GLN A 102 -8.70 28.07 9.07
N PHE A 103 -9.03 27.83 7.80
CA PHE A 103 -9.31 28.90 6.85
C PHE A 103 -10.53 29.73 7.27
N LEU A 104 -11.63 29.05 7.65
CA LEU A 104 -12.85 29.70 8.14
C LEU A 104 -12.60 30.50 9.43
N LEU A 105 -11.83 29.96 10.37
CA LEU A 105 -11.50 30.62 11.64
C LEU A 105 -10.64 31.87 11.41
N VAL A 106 -9.65 31.80 10.52
CA VAL A 106 -8.85 32.98 10.13
C VAL A 106 -9.72 34.03 9.43
N SER A 107 -10.59 33.63 8.50
CA SER A 107 -11.48 34.58 7.83
C SER A 107 -12.48 35.24 8.78
N PHE A 108 -12.97 34.51 9.78
CA PHE A 108 -13.86 35.04 10.82
C PHE A 108 -13.13 36.01 11.76
N LEU A 109 -11.88 35.70 12.12
CA LEU A 109 -11.05 36.59 12.94
C LEU A 109 -10.74 37.90 12.21
N ILE A 110 -10.45 37.84 10.90
CA ILE A 110 -10.23 39.02 10.06
C ILE A 110 -11.49 39.88 10.00
N TYR A 111 -12.67 39.27 9.85
CA TYR A 111 -13.94 39.99 9.84
C TYR A 111 -14.19 40.77 11.14
N ILE A 112 -13.92 40.17 12.30
CA ILE A 112 -14.08 40.83 13.63
C ILE A 112 -13.07 41.97 13.83
N VAL A 113 -11.88 41.89 13.24
CA VAL A 113 -10.87 42.96 13.40
C VAL A 113 -11.16 44.16 12.48
N LEU A 114 -11.81 43.93 11.33
CA LEU A 114 -12.16 44.97 10.37
C LEU A 114 -13.52 45.64 10.62
N HIS A 115 -14.36 45.09 11.49
CA HIS A 115 -15.68 45.63 11.85
C HIS A 115 -15.87 45.75 13.35
#